data_AF-A0A702GAS1-F1
#
_entry.id   AF-A0A702GAS1-F1
#
_cell.length_a   1.000
_cell.length_b   1.000
_cell.length_c   1.000
_cell.angle_alpha   90.00
_cell.angle_beta   90.00
_cell.angle_gamma   90.00
#
_symmetry.space_group_name_H-M   'P 1'
#
loop_
_entity.id
_entity.type
_entity.pdbx_description
1 polymer ?
#
loop_
_entity_poly.entity_id
_entity_poly.type
_entity_poly.pdbx_seq_one_letter_code
_entity_poly.pdbx_strand_id
1 'polypeptide(L)'
;MLDKDLSNISLVKVTDDRVYPPTEIEQSLNADFYVETLKMLYTKGETSLSFMETPQLMESSVSGGALNLNITEKKAIEDYFELPGKKNEFCEKYLEILANSNEIKTPDWLLNVARFFHGDKNVF
;
A
#
# COMPACT_ATOMS: atom_id res chain seq x y z
N MET A 1 -1.36 12.04 -0.70
CA MET A 1 -1.89 11.87 0.66
C MET A 1 -3.10 10.97 0.60
N LEU A 2 -3.20 9.99 1.50
CA LEU A 2 -4.40 9.16 1.65
C LEU A 2 -5.60 10.06 2.00
N ASP A 3 -6.78 9.75 1.49
CA ASP A 3 -8.00 10.49 1.82
C ASP A 3 -8.57 10.09 3.18
N LYS A 4 -9.61 10.80 3.65
CA LYS A 4 -10.15 10.60 5.00
C LYS A 4 -10.87 9.26 5.16
N ASP A 5 -11.40 8.75 4.06
CA ASP A 5 -12.08 7.47 3.93
C ASP A 5 -11.11 6.31 3.63
N LEU A 6 -9.81 6.60 3.49
CA LEU A 6 -8.75 5.63 3.28
C LEU A 6 -8.93 4.81 1.99
N SER A 7 -9.64 5.36 1.00
CA SER A 7 -10.04 4.67 -0.22
C SER A 7 -9.17 5.04 -1.42
N ASN A 8 -8.58 6.24 -1.43
CA ASN A 8 -7.74 6.75 -2.52
C ASN A 8 -6.58 7.64 -2.05
N ILE A 9 -5.64 7.89 -2.98
CA ILE A 9 -4.58 8.88 -2.79
C ILE A 9 -4.90 10.16 -3.57
N SER A 10 -4.99 11.28 -2.84
CA SER A 10 -5.04 12.62 -3.41
C SER A 10 -3.64 13.20 -3.65
N LEU A 11 -3.41 13.76 -4.83
CA LEU A 11 -2.22 14.59 -5.09
C LEU A 11 -2.39 15.95 -4.42
N VAL A 12 -1.40 16.35 -3.60
CA VAL A 12 -1.46 17.57 -2.80
C VAL A 12 -0.37 18.54 -3.22
N LYS A 13 -0.57 19.83 -3.00
CA LYS A 13 0.44 20.87 -3.26
C LYS A 13 1.51 20.83 -2.17
N VAL A 14 2.70 21.35 -2.49
CA VAL A 14 3.78 21.53 -1.50
C VAL A 14 3.43 22.49 -0.37
N THR A 15 2.37 23.30 -0.55
CA THR A 15 1.83 24.21 0.46
C THR A 15 0.75 23.56 1.34
N ASP A 16 0.46 22.27 1.15
CA ASP A 16 -0.50 21.54 1.98
C ASP A 16 0.12 21.26 3.36
N ASP A 17 -0.62 21.60 4.42
CA ASP A 17 -0.18 21.54 5.81
C ASP A 17 -0.86 20.43 6.62
N ARG A 18 -1.62 19.55 5.96
CA ARG A 18 -2.26 18.42 6.63
C ARG A 18 -1.22 17.46 7.16
N VAL A 19 -1.42 17.02 8.39
CA VAL A 19 -0.59 16.03 9.09
C VAL A 19 -1.25 14.65 9.19
N TYR A 20 -2.50 14.52 8.72
CA TYR A 20 -3.27 13.28 8.72
C TYR A 20 -4.16 13.18 7.48
N PRO A 21 -4.35 11.97 6.91
CA PRO A 21 -3.72 10.70 7.30
C PRO A 21 -2.22 10.63 6.95
N PRO A 22 -1.49 9.67 7.54
CA PRO A 22 -0.06 9.49 7.32
C PRO A 22 0.32 9.38 5.82
N THR A 23 1.53 9.83 5.46
CA THR A 23 1.96 10.00 4.05
C THR A 23 2.99 8.96 3.59
N GLU A 24 3.13 7.86 4.32
CA GLU A 24 4.07 6.80 4.00
C GLU A 24 3.69 6.13 2.68
N ILE A 25 4.69 5.83 1.86
CA ILE A 25 4.47 5.28 0.51
C ILE A 25 3.78 3.92 0.58
N GLU A 26 4.02 3.16 1.64
CA GLU A 26 3.43 1.85 1.92
C GLU A 26 1.90 1.92 2.06
N GLN A 27 1.32 3.09 2.33
CA GLN A 27 -0.13 3.34 2.39
C GLN A 27 -0.76 3.67 1.03
N SER A 28 0.07 3.85 -0.01
CA SER A 28 -0.33 4.28 -1.35
C SER A 28 -0.23 3.18 -2.42
N LEU A 29 0.07 1.95 -2.01
CA LEU A 29 0.23 0.81 -2.90
C LEU A 29 -1.14 0.26 -3.31
N ASN A 30 -1.17 -0.62 -4.32
CA ASN A 30 -2.41 -1.30 -4.67
C ASN A 30 -2.82 -2.24 -3.51
N ALA A 31 -4.08 -2.15 -3.08
CA ALA A 31 -4.60 -2.88 -1.92
C ALA A 31 -4.42 -4.40 -2.03
N ASP A 32 -4.79 -4.98 -3.18
CA ASP A 32 -4.76 -6.43 -3.38
C ASP A 32 -3.33 -6.98 -3.26
N PHE A 33 -2.40 -6.38 -4.01
CA PHE A 33 -1.00 -6.81 -3.99
C PHE A 33 -0.33 -6.57 -2.64
N TYR A 34 -0.73 -5.51 -1.93
CA TYR A 34 -0.23 -5.24 -0.58
C TYR A 34 -0.66 -6.33 0.42
N VAL A 35 -1.96 -6.66 0.43
CA VAL A 35 -2.52 -7.70 1.30
C VAL A 35 -1.88 -9.06 0.99
N GLU A 36 -1.73 -9.39 -0.28
CA GLU A 36 -1.07 -10.62 -0.71
C GLU A 36 0.40 -10.67 -0.27
N THR A 37 1.12 -9.53 -0.38
CA THR A 37 2.51 -9.42 0.06
C THR A 37 2.66 -9.71 1.55
N LEU A 38 1.84 -9.06 2.39
CA LEU A 38 1.86 -9.29 3.84
C LEU A 38 1.53 -10.75 4.19
N LYS A 39 0.55 -11.34 3.52
CA LYS A 39 0.18 -12.75 3.70
C LYS A 39 1.33 -13.68 3.33
N MET A 40 2.00 -13.43 2.20
CA MET A 40 3.15 -14.23 1.77
C MET A 40 4.33 -14.11 2.74
N LEU A 41 4.61 -12.92 3.26
CA LEU A 41 5.65 -12.71 4.28
C LEU A 41 5.34 -13.48 5.56
N TYR A 42 4.09 -13.45 6.03
CA TYR A 42 3.65 -14.26 7.17
C TYR A 42 3.86 -15.76 6.91
N THR A 43 3.45 -16.29 5.75
CA THR A 43 3.63 -17.72 5.42
C THR A 43 5.10 -18.14 5.34
N LYS A 44 6.02 -17.20 5.09
CA LYS A 44 7.48 -17.42 5.08
C LYS A 44 8.11 -17.38 6.48
N GLY A 45 7.33 -17.12 7.52
CA GLY A 45 7.79 -17.14 8.92
C GLY A 45 7.88 -15.78 9.59
N GLU A 46 7.39 -14.70 8.96
CA GLU A 46 7.29 -13.40 9.62
C GLU A 46 6.13 -13.38 10.61
N THR A 47 6.38 -13.89 11.82
CA THR A 47 5.35 -14.10 12.85
C THR A 47 4.77 -12.81 13.43
N SER A 48 5.46 -11.67 13.27
CA SER A 48 4.93 -10.35 13.63
C SER A 48 3.67 -10.00 12.84
N LEU A 49 3.47 -10.61 11.67
CA LEU A 49 2.31 -10.44 10.79
C LEU A 49 1.25 -11.54 10.97
N SER A 50 1.17 -12.17 12.15
CA SER A 50 0.27 -13.31 12.40
C SER A 50 -1.22 -13.03 12.16
N PHE A 51 -1.67 -11.79 12.28
CA PHE A 51 -3.03 -11.37 11.94
C PHE A 51 -3.39 -11.62 10.46
N MET A 52 -2.41 -11.83 9.59
CA MET A 52 -2.61 -12.22 8.19
C MET A 52 -3.02 -13.69 8.01
N GLU A 53 -3.07 -14.50 9.06
CA GLU A 53 -3.69 -15.83 9.03
C GLU A 53 -5.19 -15.72 8.66
N THR A 54 -5.89 -14.76 9.26
CA THR A 54 -7.29 -14.45 8.99
C THR A 54 -7.50 -12.93 8.88
N PRO A 55 -7.09 -12.30 7.76
CA PRO A 55 -7.07 -10.85 7.65
C PRO A 55 -8.49 -10.28 7.59
N GLN A 56 -8.72 -9.18 8.31
CA GLN A 56 -9.95 -8.40 8.21
C GLN A 56 -9.84 -7.39 7.07
N LEU A 57 -10.37 -7.76 5.90
CA LEU A 57 -10.31 -6.92 4.70
C LEU A 57 -11.33 -5.77 4.76
N MET A 58 -10.95 -4.64 4.20
CA MET A 58 -11.81 -3.48 3.94
C MET A 58 -11.85 -3.18 2.45
N GLU A 59 -12.94 -2.58 1.98
CA GLU A 59 -13.07 -2.18 0.58
C GLU A 59 -12.30 -0.88 0.34
N SER A 60 -11.09 -1.01 -0.21
CA SER A 60 -10.24 0.11 -0.59
C SER A 60 -9.40 -0.25 -1.80
N SER A 61 -9.12 0.74 -2.66
CA SER A 61 -8.21 0.57 -3.80
C SER A 61 -6.73 0.69 -3.40
N VAL A 62 -6.48 1.26 -2.21
CA VAL A 62 -5.14 1.60 -1.71
C VAL A 62 -4.82 0.86 -0.42
N SER A 63 -3.56 0.48 -0.26
CA SER A 63 -3.10 -0.35 0.85
C SER A 63 -3.43 0.21 2.23
N GLY A 64 -3.41 1.53 2.40
CA GLY A 64 -3.63 2.16 3.70
C GLY A 64 -5.06 2.04 4.26
N GLY A 65 -6.03 1.65 3.44
CA GLY A 65 -7.38 1.31 3.87
C GLY A 65 -7.79 -0.12 3.54
N ALA A 66 -6.85 -1.00 3.20
CA ALA A 66 -7.15 -2.37 2.78
C ALA A 66 -7.47 -3.32 3.94
N LEU A 67 -7.09 -2.96 5.17
CA LEU A 67 -7.19 -3.81 6.36
C LEU A 67 -7.82 -3.04 7.53
N ASN A 68 -8.75 -3.69 8.22
CA ASN A 68 -9.31 -3.20 9.49
C ASN A 68 -8.36 -3.57 10.64
N LEU A 69 -7.27 -2.81 10.76
CA LEU A 69 -6.22 -3.08 11.74
C LEU A 69 -6.55 -2.44 13.09
N ASN A 70 -6.36 -3.20 14.16
CA ASN A 70 -6.29 -2.63 15.50
C ASN A 70 -4.93 -1.96 15.75
N ILE A 71 -4.79 -1.26 16.88
CA ILE A 71 -3.57 -0.49 17.24
C ILE A 71 -2.33 -1.39 17.27
N THR A 72 -2.45 -2.62 17.79
CA THR A 72 -1.34 -3.56 17.90
C THR A 72 -0.91 -4.09 16.53
N GLU A 73 -1.87 -4.41 15.65
CA GLU A 73 -1.58 -4.90 14.29
C GLU A 73 -0.97 -3.80 13.43
N LYS A 74 -1.49 -2.56 13.54
CA LYS A 74 -0.88 -1.40 12.89
C LYS A 74 0.57 -1.21 13.35
N LYS A 75 0.80 -1.27 14.67
CA LYS A 75 2.15 -1.17 15.23
C LYS A 75 3.07 -2.30 14.76
N ALA A 76 2.56 -3.52 14.61
CA ALA A 76 3.36 -4.64 14.11
C ALA A 76 3.85 -4.41 12.67
N ILE A 77 3.01 -3.83 11.80
CA ILE A 77 3.41 -3.43 10.45
C ILE A 77 4.46 -2.31 10.48
N GLU A 78 4.23 -1.28 11.31
CA GLU A 78 5.19 -0.18 11.49
C GLU A 78 6.55 -0.71 11.96
N ASP A 79 6.56 -1.51 13.03
CA ASP A 79 7.76 -2.11 13.60
C ASP A 79 8.47 -3.02 12.59
N TYR A 80 7.72 -3.78 11.77
CA TYR A 80 8.29 -4.58 10.67
C TYR A 80 9.07 -3.70 9.69
N PHE A 81 8.50 -2.57 9.25
CA PHE A 81 9.14 -1.69 8.29
C PHE A 81 10.32 -0.88 8.87
N GLU A 82 10.40 -0.72 10.19
CA GLU A 82 11.54 -0.08 10.86
C GLU A 82 12.76 -1.01 10.99
N LEU A 83 12.59 -2.32 10.80
CA LEU A 83 13.71 -3.27 10.87
C LEU A 83 14.62 -3.18 9.62
N PRO A 84 15.95 -3.29 9.80
CA PRO A 84 16.90 -3.27 8.69
C PRO A 84 16.58 -4.33 7.62
N GLY A 85 16.47 -3.90 6.36
CA GLY A 85 16.25 -4.77 5.21
C GLY A 85 14.80 -5.18 4.95
N LYS A 86 13.87 -5.00 5.90
CA LYS A 86 12.48 -5.43 5.74
C LYS A 86 11.71 -4.64 4.67
N LYS A 87 12.00 -3.35 4.50
CA LYS A 87 11.49 -2.57 3.36
C LYS A 87 11.91 -3.17 2.01
N ASN A 88 13.15 -3.62 1.88
CA ASN A 88 13.63 -4.24 0.65
C ASN A 88 12.96 -5.60 0.42
N GLU A 89 12.89 -6.44 1.47
CA GLU A 89 12.22 -7.74 1.41
C GLU A 89 10.75 -7.61 0.98
N PHE A 90 10.03 -6.64 1.56
CA PHE A 90 8.66 -6.32 1.18
C PHE A 90 8.57 -5.91 -0.29
N CYS A 91 9.40 -4.96 -0.73
CA CYS A 91 9.41 -4.48 -2.11
C CYS A 91 9.70 -5.60 -3.12
N GLU A 92 10.68 -6.45 -2.84
CA GLU A 92 11.02 -7.59 -3.70
C GLU A 92 9.85 -8.57 -3.81
N LYS A 93 9.20 -8.89 -2.68
CA LYS A 93 8.03 -9.77 -2.66
C LYS A 93 6.85 -9.15 -3.40
N TYR A 94 6.59 -7.87 -3.19
CA TYR A 94 5.52 -7.13 -3.87
C TYR A 94 5.73 -7.12 -5.39
N LEU A 95 6.95 -6.86 -5.84
CA LEU A 95 7.29 -6.87 -7.27
C LEU A 95 7.18 -8.27 -7.88
N GLU A 96 7.57 -9.31 -7.15
CA GLU A 96 7.39 -10.70 -7.59
C GLU A 96 5.91 -11.04 -7.78
N ILE A 97 5.03 -10.66 -6.84
CA ILE A 97 3.59 -10.86 -6.94
C ILE A 97 3.03 -10.09 -8.15
N LEU A 98 3.40 -8.82 -8.28
CA LEU A 98 2.98 -7.97 -9.40
C LEU A 98 3.40 -8.55 -10.75
N ALA A 99 4.65 -9.00 -10.88
CA ALA A 99 5.19 -9.55 -12.12
C ALA A 99 4.55 -10.88 -12.53
N ASN A 100 4.05 -11.66 -11.56
CA ASN A 100 3.35 -12.90 -11.80
C ASN A 100 1.83 -12.73 -12.01
N SER A 101 1.31 -11.51 -11.84
CA SER A 101 -0.10 -11.22 -12.07
C SER A 101 -0.39 -11.06 -13.56
N ASN A 102 -1.52 -11.61 -14.01
CA ASN A 102 -2.05 -11.35 -15.35
C ASN A 102 -2.79 -10.00 -15.42
N GLU A 103 -2.97 -9.32 -14.29
CA GLU A 103 -3.67 -8.04 -14.18
C GLU A 103 -2.68 -6.90 -13.99
N ILE A 104 -2.71 -5.93 -14.90
CA ILE A 104 -1.99 -4.65 -14.73
C ILE A 104 -2.88 -3.74 -13.89
N LYS A 105 -2.67 -3.74 -12.56
CA LYS A 105 -3.34 -2.79 -11.66
C LYS A 105 -2.42 -1.62 -11.34
N THR A 106 -2.46 -0.60 -12.19
CA THR A 106 -1.81 0.67 -11.91
C THR A 106 -2.65 1.47 -10.91
N PRO A 107 -2.11 1.90 -9.76
CA PRO A 107 -2.86 2.76 -8.84
C PRO A 107 -3.30 4.07 -9.50
N ASP A 108 -4.52 4.51 -9.22
CA ASP A 108 -5.13 5.69 -9.86
C ASP A 108 -4.31 6.97 -9.67
N TRP A 109 -3.65 7.12 -8.53
CA TRP A 109 -2.81 8.28 -8.29
C TRP A 109 -1.59 8.32 -9.22
N LEU A 110 -1.06 7.17 -9.63
CA LEU A 110 0.04 7.11 -10.59
C LEU A 110 -0.46 7.50 -11.98
N LEU A 111 -1.68 7.10 -12.35
CA LEU A 111 -2.34 7.56 -13.57
C LEU A 111 -2.55 9.08 -13.55
N ASN A 112 -2.95 9.64 -12.40
CA ASN A 112 -3.12 11.08 -12.24
C ASN A 112 -1.80 11.84 -12.40
N VAL A 113 -0.69 11.29 -11.88
CA VAL A 113 0.66 11.86 -12.11
C VAL A 113 1.03 11.78 -13.58
N ALA A 114 0.82 10.65 -14.24
CA ALA A 114 1.10 10.50 -15.67
C ALA A 114 0.29 11.49 -16.52
N ARG A 115 -1.01 11.65 -16.24
CA ARG A 115 -1.89 12.63 -16.90
C ARG A 115 -1.40 14.06 -16.70
N PHE A 116 -0.93 14.40 -15.50
CA PHE A 116 -0.38 15.73 -15.22
C PHE A 116 0.81 16.07 -16.12
N PHE A 117 1.72 15.13 -16.36
CA PHE A 117 2.91 15.36 -17.19
C PHE A 117 2.67 15.21 -18.70
N HIS A 118 1.76 14.33 -19.11
CA HIS A 118 1.61 13.94 -20.52
C HIS A 118 0.28 14.35 -21.17
N GLY A 119 -0.66 14.88 -20.38
CA GLY A 119 -2.04 15.14 -20.78
C GLY A 119 -2.86 13.87 -20.98
N ASP A 120 -4.19 14.00 -21.03
CA ASP A 120 -5.12 12.86 -21.10
C ASP A 120 -5.00 12.01 -22.38
N LYS A 121 -4.32 12.52 -23.42
CA LYS A 121 -4.21 11.87 -24.73
C LYS A 121 -3.10 10.80 -24.83
N ASN A 122 -2.29 10.62 -23.78
CA ASN A 122 -1.10 9.77 -23.79
C ASN A 122 -1.03 8.77 -22.62
N VAL A 123 -2.16 8.48 -21.97
CA VAL A 123 -2.19 7.57 -20.82
C VAL A 123 -2.89 6.28 -21.23
N PHE A 124 -2.06 5.33 -21.69
CA PHE A 124 -2.34 3.97 -22.21
C PHE A 124 -3.22 3.88 -23.45
#